data_AF-A0A8C6QZI4-F1
#
_entry.id   AF-A0A8C6QZI4-F1
#
_cell.length_a   1.000
_cell.length_b   1.000
_cell.length_c   1.000
_cell.angle_alpha   90.00
_cell.angle_beta   90.00
_cell.angle_gamma   90.00
#
_symmetry.space_group_name_H-M   'P 1'
#
loop_
_entity.id
_entity.type
_entity.pdbx_description
1 polymer ?
#
loop_
_entity_poly.entity_id
_entity_poly.type
_entity_poly.pdbx_seq_one_letter_code
_entity_poly.pdbx_strand_id
1 'polypeptide(L)'
;MDPLRAVHLGPRKKRPKQMGTSAASTLHDIRFQDLVLFILEKKMGSTRRAFLMDLARRKGFRVENELSDSVTHIVAENNSGTDVLEWLQEQNIKATSELELLDISWLIECMGAGKPVEMTGKHQLLVKESDRSPGTGMKTPPLAVRKISQYACQRRTTLNNCNHIFTDAFEILAENYEFRENEGSCLAFMRAASVLKSLPFPVISMKDTEGIPCLGDKVKCVIEGIIEDGESSEVKAVLNDERYKSFKLFTSVFGVGLKTAEKWFRMGFRTLSTIKSDETLKFTRMQKAGFLYYEDLVSCVNRVEAEAVSVLVQEAVAHFLPDALVTMTGGFRRGKMIGHDVDFLITSPGAAEEEEQQLLHQVTNLWKQKELLLYCDHIESTFEKFKLPSRKVDALDHFQKCFLILKLPHQRVDTDRSSQHEGKGWKAIRVDLVMCPYERRAFALLGWTGSRQFERDLRRYATHERKMMLDNHALYDKTKRMFLEAESEEEIFAHLGLDYIEPQERNA
;
A
#
# COMPACT_ATOMS: atom_id res chain seq x y z
N MET A 1 -45.24 -52.60 30.51
CA MET A 1 -45.66 -53.58 29.50
C MET A 1 -45.50 -52.94 28.13
N ASP A 2 -44.25 -53.00 27.66
CA ASP A 2 -43.81 -53.29 26.29
C ASP A 2 -44.23 -52.43 25.06
N PRO A 3 -43.38 -52.40 24.02
CA PRO A 3 -42.62 -51.21 23.63
C PRO A 3 -42.91 -50.86 22.15
N LEU A 4 -42.19 -49.94 21.50
CA LEU A 4 -41.72 -50.09 20.10
C LEU A 4 -40.90 -48.87 19.60
N ARG A 5 -39.63 -49.18 19.33
CA ARG A 5 -38.74 -48.74 18.23
C ARG A 5 -38.29 -47.28 18.10
N ALA A 6 -37.01 -47.10 18.43
CA ALA A 6 -36.12 -46.06 17.91
C ALA A 6 -35.91 -46.16 16.38
N VAL A 7 -35.82 -45.01 15.71
CA VAL A 7 -35.31 -44.88 14.33
C VAL A 7 -34.13 -43.92 14.34
N HIS A 8 -32.95 -44.47 14.03
CA HIS A 8 -31.73 -43.72 13.70
C HIS A 8 -31.93 -42.94 12.40
N LEU A 9 -31.72 -41.63 12.42
CA LEU A 9 -31.54 -40.80 11.21
C LEU A 9 -30.07 -40.38 11.11
N GLY A 10 -29.30 -41.15 10.33
CA GLY A 10 -27.96 -40.75 9.88
C GLY A 10 -27.99 -39.63 8.83
N PRO A 11 -26.83 -39.04 8.48
CA PRO A 11 -26.75 -37.92 7.54
C PRO A 11 -27.18 -38.35 6.13
N ARG A 12 -28.12 -37.61 5.54
CA ARG A 12 -28.56 -37.80 4.14
C ARG A 12 -27.38 -37.55 3.18
N LYS A 13 -26.90 -38.61 2.52
CA LYS A 13 -26.09 -38.51 1.29
C LYS A 13 -26.93 -37.83 0.19
N LYS A 14 -26.49 -36.65 -0.29
CA LYS A 14 -27.01 -36.05 -1.53
C LYS A 14 -26.57 -36.94 -2.71
N ARG A 15 -27.54 -37.47 -3.46
CA ARG A 15 -27.32 -38.15 -4.75
C ARG A 15 -27.00 -37.12 -5.85
N PRO A 16 -26.27 -37.51 -6.90
CA PRO A 16 -25.87 -36.61 -7.99
C PRO A 16 -27.11 -36.22 -8.82
N LYS A 17 -27.24 -34.94 -9.15
CA LYS A 17 -28.19 -34.48 -10.18
C LYS A 17 -27.63 -34.87 -11.55
N GLN A 18 -28.37 -35.72 -12.27
CA GLN A 18 -28.25 -35.80 -13.73
C GLN A 18 -28.67 -34.45 -14.32
N MET A 19 -27.74 -33.74 -14.96
CA MET A 19 -28.08 -32.63 -15.85
C MET A 19 -28.39 -33.21 -17.22
N GLY A 20 -29.66 -33.15 -17.60
CA GLY A 20 -30.13 -33.42 -18.95
C GLY A 20 -29.63 -32.34 -19.90
N THR A 21 -29.14 -32.80 -21.04
CA THR A 21 -28.90 -32.05 -22.28
C THR A 21 -30.15 -31.28 -22.72
N SER A 22 -30.04 -29.95 -22.81
CA SER A 22 -30.83 -29.13 -23.74
C SER A 22 -30.09 -27.82 -23.98
N ALA A 23 -29.26 -27.78 -25.02
CA ALA A 23 -28.65 -26.58 -25.55
C ALA A 23 -29.64 -25.94 -26.55
N ALA A 24 -30.22 -24.81 -26.19
CA ALA A 24 -30.89 -23.95 -27.17
C ALA A 24 -29.81 -23.07 -27.83
N SER A 25 -29.39 -23.43 -29.05
CA SER A 25 -28.50 -22.61 -29.85
C SER A 25 -29.25 -21.39 -30.37
N THR A 26 -28.97 -20.20 -29.84
CA THR A 26 -29.28 -18.96 -30.57
C THR A 26 -28.41 -18.94 -31.83
N LEU A 27 -29.05 -19.08 -33.00
CA LEU A 27 -28.41 -18.93 -34.31
C LEU A 27 -27.95 -17.47 -34.46
N HIS A 28 -26.69 -17.20 -34.12
CA HIS A 28 -26.06 -15.93 -34.45
C HIS A 28 -25.60 -15.96 -35.91
N ASP A 29 -25.89 -14.89 -36.64
CA ASP A 29 -25.49 -14.75 -38.05
C ASP A 29 -23.96 -14.56 -38.15
N ILE A 30 -23.28 -15.53 -38.77
CA ILE A 30 -21.81 -15.57 -38.88
C ILE A 30 -21.40 -14.73 -40.09
N ARG A 31 -20.81 -13.56 -39.82
CA ARG A 31 -20.40 -12.59 -40.83
C ARG A 31 -18.96 -12.77 -41.31
N PHE A 32 -18.10 -13.37 -40.50
CA PHE A 32 -16.67 -13.56 -40.78
C PHE A 32 -16.33 -15.05 -40.81
N GLN A 33 -16.61 -15.72 -41.93
CA GLN A 33 -16.49 -17.18 -42.04
C GLN A 33 -15.05 -17.67 -42.12
N ASP A 34 -14.13 -16.82 -42.58
CA ASP A 34 -12.70 -17.15 -42.75
C ASP A 34 -11.90 -17.11 -41.42
N LEU A 35 -12.52 -16.61 -40.34
CA LEU A 35 -11.90 -16.47 -39.03
C LEU A 35 -12.62 -17.34 -38.01
N VAL A 36 -11.97 -18.42 -37.60
CA VAL A 36 -12.48 -19.34 -36.58
C VAL A 36 -11.65 -19.16 -35.32
N LEU A 37 -12.26 -18.50 -34.34
CA LEU A 37 -11.59 -18.13 -33.10
C LEU A 37 -11.72 -19.21 -32.04
N PHE A 38 -10.63 -19.45 -31.32
CA PHE A 38 -10.64 -20.13 -30.03
C PHE A 38 -10.08 -19.17 -28.97
N ILE A 39 -10.86 -18.94 -27.90
CA ILE A 39 -10.44 -18.09 -26.79
C ILE A 39 -9.88 -18.98 -25.69
N LEU A 40 -8.60 -18.82 -25.38
CA LEU A 40 -7.89 -19.61 -24.37
C LEU A 40 -8.30 -19.17 -22.96
N GLU A 41 -8.75 -20.12 -22.13
CA GLU A 41 -9.19 -19.85 -20.76
C GLU A 41 -8.06 -19.62 -19.77
N LYS A 42 -6.87 -20.18 -20.06
CA LYS A 42 -5.67 -20.10 -19.21
C LYS A 42 -5.38 -18.63 -18.85
N LYS A 43 -5.34 -18.30 -17.55
CA LYS A 43 -5.13 -16.94 -17.00
C LYS A 43 -6.22 -15.89 -17.30
N MET A 44 -7.32 -16.27 -17.96
CA MET A 44 -8.48 -15.41 -18.27
C MET A 44 -9.68 -15.72 -17.36
N GLY A 45 -9.90 -16.99 -17.01
CA GLY A 45 -11.03 -17.44 -16.19
C GLY A 45 -12.33 -17.69 -16.99
N SER A 46 -13.14 -18.65 -16.53
CA SER A 46 -14.32 -19.16 -17.25
C SER A 46 -15.42 -18.11 -17.50
N THR A 47 -15.69 -17.24 -16.52
CA THR A 47 -16.70 -16.17 -16.64
C THR A 47 -16.30 -15.15 -17.71
N ARG A 48 -15.04 -14.70 -17.70
CA ARG A 48 -14.49 -13.74 -18.66
C ARG A 48 -14.46 -14.33 -20.06
N ARG A 49 -14.02 -15.57 -20.19
CA ARG A 49 -14.04 -16.33 -21.44
C ARG A 49 -15.47 -16.44 -22.00
N ALA A 50 -16.44 -16.86 -21.19
CA ALA A 50 -17.84 -17.00 -21.62
C ALA A 50 -18.42 -15.66 -22.10
N PHE A 51 -18.14 -14.56 -21.38
CA PHE A 51 -18.54 -13.21 -21.80
C PHE A 51 -17.94 -12.82 -23.14
N LEU A 52 -16.64 -13.03 -23.34
CA LEU A 52 -15.95 -12.69 -24.59
C LEU A 52 -16.45 -13.54 -25.77
N MET A 53 -16.71 -14.83 -25.54
CA MET A 53 -17.27 -15.73 -26.57
C MET A 53 -18.67 -15.27 -27.01
N ASP A 54 -19.55 -14.94 -26.06
CA ASP A 54 -20.90 -14.41 -26.37
C ASP A 54 -20.81 -13.06 -27.09
N LEU A 55 -19.94 -12.16 -26.62
CA LEU A 55 -19.73 -10.85 -27.25
C LEU A 55 -19.24 -10.98 -28.71
N ALA A 56 -18.25 -11.82 -28.95
CA ALA A 56 -17.70 -12.07 -30.28
C ALA A 56 -18.75 -12.69 -31.22
N ARG A 57 -19.53 -13.67 -30.75
CA ARG A 57 -20.64 -14.27 -31.51
C ARG A 57 -21.72 -13.25 -31.87
N ARG A 58 -22.12 -12.38 -30.94
CA ARG A 58 -23.06 -11.26 -31.21
C ARG A 58 -22.53 -10.28 -32.26
N LYS A 59 -21.20 -10.12 -32.33
CA LYS A 59 -20.52 -9.29 -33.33
C LYS A 59 -20.28 -10.01 -34.67
N GLY A 60 -20.73 -11.26 -34.81
CA GLY A 60 -20.71 -12.02 -36.07
C GLY A 60 -19.43 -12.83 -36.29
N PHE A 61 -18.59 -12.99 -35.27
CA PHE A 61 -17.42 -13.87 -35.32
C PHE A 61 -17.80 -15.32 -35.06
N ARG A 62 -17.15 -16.25 -35.76
CA ARG A 62 -17.24 -17.67 -35.45
C ARG A 62 -16.28 -18.00 -34.30
N VAL A 63 -16.81 -18.47 -33.18
CA VAL A 63 -16.03 -18.84 -31.99
C VAL A 63 -16.37 -20.25 -31.56
N GLU A 64 -15.37 -21.13 -31.57
CA GLU A 64 -15.51 -22.53 -31.16
C GLU A 64 -15.39 -22.69 -29.64
N ASN A 65 -16.16 -23.62 -29.07
CA ASN A 65 -16.10 -23.91 -27.63
C ASN A 65 -14.91 -24.79 -27.25
N GLU A 66 -14.49 -25.62 -28.20
CA GLU A 66 -13.41 -26.60 -28.07
C GLU A 66 -12.41 -26.36 -29.20
N LEU A 67 -11.14 -26.63 -28.92
CA LEU A 67 -10.10 -26.52 -29.94
C LEU A 67 -10.27 -27.66 -30.95
N SER A 68 -10.30 -27.33 -32.23
CA SER A 68 -10.47 -28.29 -33.33
C SER A 68 -9.64 -27.85 -34.54
N ASP A 69 -9.48 -28.73 -35.53
CA ASP A 69 -8.76 -28.45 -36.79
C ASP A 69 -9.35 -27.30 -37.61
N SER A 70 -10.57 -26.85 -37.27
CA SER A 70 -11.21 -25.72 -37.93
C SER A 70 -10.77 -24.36 -37.38
N VAL A 71 -10.04 -24.31 -36.26
CA VAL A 71 -9.59 -23.07 -35.60
C VAL A 71 -8.41 -22.47 -36.34
N THR A 72 -8.54 -21.19 -36.71
CA THR A 72 -7.48 -20.44 -37.41
C THR A 72 -6.74 -19.47 -36.49
N HIS A 73 -7.37 -19.00 -35.40
CA HIS A 73 -6.79 -18.03 -34.48
C HIS A 73 -7.03 -18.42 -33.02
N ILE A 74 -5.97 -18.37 -32.21
CA ILE A 74 -6.05 -18.48 -30.74
C ILE A 74 -5.86 -17.11 -30.13
N VAL A 75 -6.86 -16.67 -29.36
CA VAL A 75 -6.80 -15.42 -28.60
C VAL A 75 -6.56 -15.75 -27.13
N ALA A 76 -5.53 -15.15 -26.53
CA ALA A 76 -5.18 -15.34 -25.13
C ALA A 76 -5.03 -13.99 -24.40
N GLU A 77 -5.40 -13.95 -23.12
CA GLU A 77 -5.21 -12.79 -22.23
C GLU A 77 -4.12 -13.15 -21.21
N ASN A 78 -3.11 -12.30 -21.05
CA ASN A 78 -1.99 -12.51 -20.10
C ASN A 78 -1.13 -13.77 -20.33
N ASN A 79 -1.08 -14.30 -21.57
CA ASN A 79 -0.22 -15.43 -21.94
C ASN A 79 0.88 -14.98 -22.91
N SER A 80 2.08 -15.56 -22.78
CA SER A 80 3.12 -15.41 -23.80
C SER A 80 2.88 -16.37 -24.98
N GLY A 81 3.47 -16.11 -26.15
CA GLY A 81 3.38 -17.04 -27.31
C GLY A 81 3.90 -18.44 -26.95
N THR A 82 4.96 -18.50 -26.14
CA THR A 82 5.49 -19.76 -25.59
C THR A 82 4.49 -20.46 -24.67
N ASP A 83 3.78 -19.73 -23.81
CA ASP A 83 2.80 -20.32 -22.88
C ASP A 83 1.64 -21.01 -23.62
N VAL A 84 1.25 -20.45 -24.77
CA VAL A 84 0.19 -20.98 -25.63
C VAL A 84 0.68 -22.21 -26.39
N LEU A 85 1.92 -22.19 -26.90
CA LEU A 85 2.51 -23.36 -27.57
C LEU A 85 2.72 -24.54 -26.63
N GLU A 86 3.20 -24.32 -25.40
CA GLU A 86 3.32 -25.38 -24.39
C GLU A 86 1.95 -26.01 -24.09
N TRP A 87 0.92 -25.17 -23.93
CA TRP A 87 -0.44 -25.64 -23.72
C TRP A 87 -0.96 -26.47 -24.92
N LEU A 88 -0.66 -26.08 -26.15
CA LEU A 88 -1.04 -26.85 -27.35
C LEU A 88 -0.34 -28.22 -27.41
N GLN A 89 0.93 -28.29 -26.99
CA GLN A 89 1.68 -29.55 -26.91
C GLN A 89 1.07 -30.51 -25.88
N GLU A 90 0.63 -30.01 -24.73
CA GLU A 90 -0.06 -30.82 -23.70
C GLU A 90 -1.39 -31.40 -24.19
N GLN A 91 -2.08 -30.71 -25.10
CA GLN A 91 -3.32 -31.20 -25.73
C GLN A 91 -3.07 -32.20 -26.87
N ASN A 92 -1.81 -32.56 -27.15
CA ASN A 92 -1.41 -33.52 -28.20
C ASN A 92 -1.80 -33.08 -29.62
N ILE A 93 -1.98 -31.77 -29.83
CA ILE A 93 -2.35 -31.17 -31.11
C ILE A 93 -1.06 -30.71 -31.78
N LYS A 94 -0.79 -31.21 -32.99
CA LYS A 94 0.28 -30.69 -33.82
C LYS A 94 -0.13 -29.29 -34.26
N ALA A 95 0.53 -28.25 -33.76
CA ALA A 95 0.38 -26.89 -34.27
C ALA A 95 0.65 -26.93 -35.78
N THR A 96 -0.41 -26.82 -36.58
CA THR A 96 -0.29 -26.60 -38.02
C THR A 96 0.36 -25.24 -38.23
N SER A 97 1.19 -25.13 -39.26
CA SER A 97 2.00 -23.96 -39.58
C SER A 97 1.20 -22.70 -39.98
N GLU A 98 -0.12 -22.69 -39.77
CA GLU A 98 -1.07 -21.66 -40.19
C GLU A 98 -1.89 -21.07 -39.01
N LEU A 99 -1.56 -21.44 -37.77
CA LEU A 99 -2.35 -21.05 -36.59
C LEU A 99 -1.83 -19.73 -36.00
N GLU A 100 -2.66 -18.68 -36.03
CA GLU A 100 -2.29 -17.34 -35.53
C GLU A 100 -2.49 -17.23 -34.01
N LEU A 101 -1.44 -16.82 -33.29
CA LEU A 101 -1.47 -16.62 -31.83
C LEU A 101 -1.58 -15.13 -31.51
N LEU A 102 -2.68 -14.73 -30.89
CA LEU A 102 -3.04 -13.33 -30.67
C LEU A 102 -3.26 -12.99 -29.20
N ASP A 103 -2.83 -11.79 -28.81
CA ASP A 103 -3.19 -11.19 -27.54
C ASP A 103 -4.65 -10.69 -27.56
N ILE A 104 -5.27 -10.64 -26.38
CA ILE A 104 -6.67 -10.20 -26.20
C ILE A 104 -6.93 -8.79 -26.76
N SER A 105 -5.91 -7.93 -26.79
CA SER A 105 -5.99 -6.59 -27.39
C SER A 105 -6.55 -6.60 -28.81
N TRP A 106 -6.19 -7.59 -29.64
CA TRP A 106 -6.74 -7.72 -30.99
C TRP A 106 -8.25 -7.93 -31.00
N LEU A 107 -8.74 -8.83 -30.13
CA LEU A 107 -10.16 -9.13 -30.03
C LEU A 107 -10.94 -7.90 -29.53
N ILE A 108 -10.37 -7.15 -28.59
CA ILE A 108 -10.96 -5.90 -28.07
C ILE A 108 -11.05 -4.86 -29.19
N GLU A 109 -9.99 -4.67 -29.99
CA GLU A 109 -10.00 -3.76 -31.14
C GLU A 109 -11.03 -4.20 -32.19
N CYS A 110 -11.18 -5.50 -32.45
CA CYS A 110 -12.21 -6.05 -33.34
C CYS A 110 -13.64 -5.77 -32.83
N MET A 111 -13.89 -5.92 -31.52
CA MET A 111 -15.20 -5.64 -30.94
C MET A 111 -15.57 -4.15 -31.03
N GLY A 112 -14.57 -3.27 -30.84
CA GLY A 112 -14.71 -1.82 -30.97
C GLY A 112 -14.99 -1.39 -32.42
N ALA A 113 -14.26 -1.96 -33.39
CA ALA A 113 -14.44 -1.68 -34.81
C ALA A 113 -15.66 -2.37 -35.43
N GLY A 114 -16.21 -3.42 -34.79
CA GLY A 114 -17.33 -4.22 -35.29
C GLY A 114 -16.98 -5.10 -36.49
N LYS A 115 -15.69 -5.25 -36.81
CA LYS A 115 -15.13 -6.06 -37.89
C LYS A 115 -13.70 -6.51 -37.52
N PRO A 116 -13.15 -7.56 -38.16
CA PRO A 116 -11.75 -7.92 -38.00
C PRO A 116 -10.83 -6.74 -38.34
N VAL A 117 -9.88 -6.44 -37.46
CA VAL A 117 -8.85 -5.44 -37.70
C VAL A 117 -7.58 -6.10 -38.22
N GLU A 118 -6.77 -5.36 -38.96
CA GLU A 118 -5.50 -5.86 -39.51
C GLU A 118 -4.57 -6.33 -38.37
N MET A 119 -4.03 -7.53 -38.52
CA MET A 119 -3.07 -8.09 -37.57
C MET A 119 -1.75 -7.35 -37.75
N THR A 120 -1.39 -6.54 -36.75
CA THR A 120 -0.13 -5.80 -36.69
C THR A 120 0.74 -6.45 -35.62
N GLY A 121 2.07 -6.29 -35.68
CA GLY A 121 3.00 -6.98 -34.76
C GLY A 121 2.75 -6.74 -33.26
N LYS A 122 1.97 -5.71 -32.88
CA LYS A 122 1.53 -5.46 -31.50
C LYS A 122 0.48 -6.46 -30.99
N HIS A 123 -0.21 -7.16 -31.89
CA HIS A 123 -1.30 -8.10 -31.60
C HIS A 123 -0.81 -9.55 -31.52
N GLN A 124 0.33 -9.87 -32.13
CA GLN A 124 0.85 -11.22 -32.24
C GLN A 124 1.67 -11.61 -31.00
N LEU A 125 1.37 -12.79 -30.46
CA LEU A 125 2.14 -13.39 -29.38
C LEU A 125 3.41 -14.02 -29.96
N LEU A 126 4.50 -13.23 -30.00
CA LEU A 126 5.79 -13.67 -30.52
C LEU A 126 6.36 -14.84 -29.72
N VAL A 127 6.81 -15.87 -30.43
CA VAL A 127 7.56 -17.00 -29.89
C VAL A 127 9.04 -16.66 -30.01
N LYS A 128 9.77 -16.62 -28.88
CA LYS A 128 11.24 -16.56 -28.95
C LYS A 128 11.76 -17.90 -29.45
N GLU A 129 12.03 -18.02 -30.74
CA GLU A 129 12.85 -19.10 -31.25
C GLU A 129 14.23 -19.00 -30.57
N SER A 130 14.60 -20.06 -29.86
CA SER A 130 15.94 -20.18 -29.29
C SER A 130 16.92 -20.46 -30.43
N ASP A 131 17.37 -19.38 -31.07
CA ASP A 131 18.32 -19.50 -32.16
C ASP A 131 19.67 -19.97 -31.63
N ARG A 132 20.00 -21.19 -32.05
CA ARG A 132 21.33 -21.77 -32.04
C ARG A 132 22.17 -21.02 -33.06
N SER A 133 23.13 -20.21 -32.62
CA SER A 133 24.37 -20.02 -33.39
C SER A 133 25.55 -19.58 -32.50
N PRO A 134 26.78 -19.97 -32.86
CA PRO A 134 27.95 -19.91 -31.99
C PRO A 134 28.75 -18.63 -32.20
N GLY A 135 29.27 -18.03 -31.11
CA GLY A 135 30.43 -17.15 -31.20
C GLY A 135 30.33 -15.84 -30.42
N THR A 136 31.15 -15.76 -29.37
CA THR A 136 31.81 -14.55 -28.85
C THR A 136 30.95 -13.39 -28.34
N GLY A 137 30.75 -13.36 -27.03
CA GLY A 137 30.35 -12.16 -26.30
C GLY A 137 30.28 -12.42 -24.80
N MET A 138 31.36 -12.11 -24.09
CA MET A 138 31.49 -11.93 -22.63
C MET A 138 30.59 -12.79 -21.71
N LYS A 139 31.21 -13.78 -21.06
CA LYS A 139 30.68 -14.41 -19.84
C LYS A 139 30.68 -13.38 -18.70
N THR A 140 29.65 -12.55 -18.61
CA THR A 140 29.21 -12.04 -17.32
C THR A 140 28.58 -13.22 -16.58
N PRO A 141 28.97 -13.52 -15.32
CA PRO A 141 28.29 -14.55 -14.54
C PRO A 141 26.79 -14.19 -14.45
N PRO A 142 25.89 -15.19 -14.32
CA PRO A 142 24.51 -14.90 -13.95
C PRO A 142 24.54 -14.04 -12.69
N LEU A 143 23.87 -12.87 -12.73
CA LEU A 143 23.72 -12.01 -11.57
C LEU A 143 23.24 -12.92 -10.43
N ALA A 144 24.08 -13.16 -9.43
CA ALA A 144 23.70 -13.96 -8.28
C ALA A 144 22.39 -13.35 -7.78
N VAL A 145 21.30 -14.14 -7.78
CA VAL A 145 20.00 -13.69 -7.27
C VAL A 145 20.26 -13.20 -5.86
N ARG A 146 20.31 -11.86 -5.70
CA ARG A 146 20.58 -11.25 -4.40
C ARG A 146 19.44 -11.70 -3.50
N LYS A 147 19.77 -12.57 -2.55
CA LYS A 147 18.81 -13.09 -1.58
C LYS A 147 18.12 -11.90 -0.91
N ILE A 148 16.81 -11.77 -1.10
CA ILE A 148 16.02 -10.67 -0.56
C ILE A 148 16.04 -10.78 0.97
N SER A 149 16.42 -9.70 1.64
CA SER A 149 16.46 -9.69 3.11
C SER A 149 15.05 -9.61 3.70
N GLN A 150 14.86 -10.28 4.84
CA GLN A 150 13.65 -10.15 5.67
C GLN A 150 13.53 -8.78 6.36
N TYR A 151 14.59 -7.98 6.40
CA TYR A 151 14.62 -6.66 7.05
C TYR A 151 14.44 -5.55 6.02
N ALA A 152 13.42 -4.70 6.20
CA ALA A 152 13.19 -3.55 5.31
C ALA A 152 14.39 -2.60 5.24
N CYS A 153 15.16 -2.46 6.31
CA CYS A 153 16.39 -1.65 6.33
C CYS A 153 17.55 -2.20 5.47
N GLN A 154 17.36 -3.37 4.84
CA GLN A 154 18.29 -3.96 3.87
C GLN A 154 17.65 -4.09 2.47
N ARG A 155 16.51 -3.43 2.24
CA ARG A 155 15.82 -3.39 0.96
C ARG A 155 15.70 -1.93 0.52
N ARG A 156 15.73 -1.71 -0.80
CA ARG A 156 15.43 -0.41 -1.41
C ARG A 156 13.98 -0.47 -1.89
N THR A 157 13.08 0.18 -1.17
CA THR A 157 11.65 0.22 -1.48
C THR A 157 11.27 1.60 -1.98
N THR A 158 11.19 1.76 -3.30
CA THR A 158 10.75 3.01 -3.93
C THR A 158 9.22 3.14 -3.94
N LEU A 159 8.69 4.27 -4.43
CA LEU A 159 7.25 4.42 -4.65
C LEU A 159 6.72 3.66 -5.87
N ASN A 160 7.60 3.14 -6.74
CA ASN A 160 7.20 2.33 -7.88
C ASN A 160 6.90 0.89 -7.43
N ASN A 161 5.64 0.64 -7.08
CA ASN A 161 5.17 -0.68 -6.63
C ASN A 161 4.55 -1.47 -7.80
N CYS A 162 5.28 -2.47 -8.30
CA CYS A 162 4.80 -3.37 -9.35
C CYS A 162 3.76 -4.39 -8.88
N ASN A 163 3.49 -4.49 -7.57
CA ASN A 163 2.70 -5.54 -6.94
C ASN A 163 1.47 -4.99 -6.18
N HIS A 164 0.94 -3.84 -6.59
CA HIS A 164 -0.18 -3.15 -5.92
C HIS A 164 -1.40 -4.07 -5.67
N ILE A 165 -1.75 -4.94 -6.62
CA ILE A 165 -2.86 -5.89 -6.48
C ILE A 165 -2.74 -6.78 -5.23
N PHE A 166 -1.52 -7.19 -4.86
CA PHE A 166 -1.25 -7.98 -3.67
C PHE A 166 -1.05 -7.10 -2.44
N THR A 167 -0.31 -6.00 -2.57
CA THR A 167 0.01 -5.15 -1.42
C THR A 167 -1.21 -4.44 -0.87
N ASP A 168 -2.12 -3.98 -1.73
CA ASP A 168 -3.36 -3.31 -1.32
C ASP A 168 -4.28 -4.31 -0.60
N ALA A 169 -4.35 -5.55 -1.11
CA ALA A 169 -5.04 -6.66 -0.44
C ALA A 169 -4.44 -6.93 0.95
N PHE A 170 -3.12 -7.00 1.08
CA PHE A 170 -2.46 -7.23 2.36
C PHE A 170 -2.62 -6.06 3.33
N GLU A 171 -2.63 -4.83 2.85
CA GLU A 171 -2.88 -3.64 3.68
C GLU A 171 -4.29 -3.65 4.25
N ILE A 172 -5.30 -4.02 3.45
CA ILE A 172 -6.68 -4.19 3.93
C ILE A 172 -6.75 -5.28 5.01
N LEU A 173 -6.10 -6.42 4.78
CA LEU A 173 -6.08 -7.51 5.76
C LEU A 173 -5.34 -7.10 7.04
N ALA A 174 -4.19 -6.44 6.92
CA ALA A 174 -3.41 -5.93 8.05
C ALA A 174 -4.21 -4.93 8.89
N GLU A 175 -4.90 -3.98 8.25
CA GLU A 175 -5.77 -3.00 8.90
C GLU A 175 -6.93 -3.69 9.63
N ASN A 176 -7.58 -4.68 9.01
CA ASN A 176 -8.62 -5.46 9.67
C ASN A 176 -8.11 -6.24 10.89
N TYR A 177 -6.91 -6.83 10.83
CA TYR A 177 -6.30 -7.47 11.99
C TYR A 177 -5.94 -6.46 13.09
N GLU A 178 -5.50 -5.25 12.73
CA GLU A 178 -5.28 -4.15 13.69
C GLU A 178 -6.59 -3.76 14.40
N PHE A 179 -7.70 -3.61 13.68
CA PHE A 179 -9.03 -3.32 14.24
C PHE A 179 -9.61 -4.44 15.12
N ARG A 180 -9.09 -5.66 14.96
CA ARG A 180 -9.45 -6.84 15.76
C ARG A 180 -8.41 -7.14 16.86
N GLU A 181 -7.45 -6.23 17.08
CA GLU A 181 -6.38 -6.36 18.07
C GLU A 181 -5.57 -7.67 17.92
N ASN A 182 -5.42 -8.15 16.67
CA ASN A 182 -4.63 -9.33 16.32
C ASN A 182 -3.27 -8.90 15.75
N GLU A 183 -2.36 -8.51 16.64
CA GLU A 183 -1.05 -7.96 16.30
C GLU A 183 -0.20 -8.92 15.46
N GLY A 184 -0.24 -10.22 15.75
CA GLY A 184 0.56 -11.23 15.06
C GLY A 184 0.22 -11.33 13.57
N SER A 185 -1.07 -11.42 13.24
CA SER A 185 -1.53 -11.49 11.84
C SER A 185 -1.34 -10.15 11.13
N CYS A 186 -1.58 -9.03 11.82
CA CYS A 186 -1.32 -7.69 11.30
C CYS A 186 0.14 -7.56 10.86
N LEU A 187 1.09 -7.95 11.72
CA LEU A 187 2.52 -7.88 11.42
C LEU A 187 2.94 -8.82 10.27
N ALA A 188 2.34 -10.00 10.16
CA ALA A 188 2.61 -10.91 9.05
C ALA A 188 2.23 -10.28 7.70
N PHE A 189 1.04 -9.70 7.59
CA PHE A 189 0.59 -9.04 6.36
C PHE A 189 1.35 -7.75 6.08
N MET A 190 1.68 -6.93 7.09
CA MET A 190 2.53 -5.74 6.88
C MET A 190 3.91 -6.10 6.33
N ARG A 191 4.55 -7.15 6.87
CA ARG A 191 5.86 -7.62 6.35
C ARG A 191 5.75 -8.20 4.94
N ALA A 192 4.68 -8.93 4.65
CA ALA A 192 4.41 -9.44 3.31
C ALA A 192 4.20 -8.31 2.29
N ALA A 193 3.39 -7.29 2.62
CA ALA A 193 3.22 -6.11 1.77
C ALA A 193 4.57 -5.41 1.54
N SER A 194 5.34 -5.23 2.61
CA SER A 194 6.64 -4.56 2.57
C SER A 194 7.67 -5.24 1.67
N VAL A 195 7.73 -6.57 1.67
CA VAL A 195 8.66 -7.29 0.80
C VAL A 195 8.21 -7.21 -0.67
N LEU A 196 6.92 -7.34 -0.95
CA LEU A 196 6.40 -7.26 -2.33
C LEU A 196 6.55 -5.86 -2.95
N LYS A 197 6.38 -4.79 -2.14
CA LYS A 197 6.66 -3.41 -2.58
C LYS A 197 8.10 -3.19 -3.04
N SER A 198 9.04 -3.97 -2.51
CA SER A 198 10.47 -3.84 -2.84
C SER A 198 10.89 -4.60 -4.11
N LEU A 199 10.01 -5.44 -4.68
CA LEU A 199 10.35 -6.22 -5.85
C LEU A 199 10.39 -5.33 -7.10
N PRO A 200 11.43 -5.46 -7.95
CA PRO A 200 11.55 -4.69 -9.18
C PRO A 200 10.74 -5.30 -10.34
N PHE A 201 9.87 -6.28 -10.06
CA PHE A 201 9.06 -6.98 -11.05
C PHE A 201 7.69 -7.36 -10.48
N PRO A 202 6.66 -7.49 -11.32
CA PRO A 202 5.36 -8.00 -10.91
C PRO A 202 5.39 -9.52 -10.72
N VAL A 203 4.80 -10.01 -9.62
CA VAL A 203 4.53 -11.43 -9.39
C VAL A 203 3.38 -11.86 -10.28
N ILE A 204 3.59 -12.85 -11.16
CA ILE A 204 2.58 -13.35 -12.11
C ILE A 204 2.26 -14.82 -11.89
N SER A 205 3.06 -15.52 -11.09
CA SER A 205 2.88 -16.94 -10.77
C SER A 205 3.35 -17.24 -9.35
N MET A 206 2.87 -18.34 -8.77
CA MET A 206 3.32 -18.78 -7.44
C MET A 206 4.81 -19.11 -7.39
N LYS A 207 5.41 -19.48 -8.54
CA LYS A 207 6.84 -19.73 -8.66
C LYS A 207 7.67 -18.47 -8.39
N ASP A 208 7.17 -17.30 -8.75
CA ASP A 208 7.86 -16.02 -8.50
C ASP A 208 7.97 -15.70 -7.00
N THR A 209 7.17 -16.36 -6.15
CA THR A 209 7.22 -16.22 -4.69
C THR A 209 8.30 -17.09 -4.02
N GLU A 210 8.96 -17.96 -4.78
CA GLU A 210 10.00 -18.85 -4.27
C GLU A 210 11.21 -18.06 -3.76
N GLY A 211 11.67 -18.37 -2.54
CA GLY A 211 12.80 -17.70 -1.91
C GLY A 211 12.52 -16.29 -1.36
N ILE A 212 11.32 -15.74 -1.58
CA ILE A 212 10.92 -14.46 -0.99
C ILE A 212 10.58 -14.65 0.50
N PRO A 213 11.23 -13.93 1.43
CA PRO A 213 10.96 -14.07 2.86
C PRO A 213 9.59 -13.49 3.23
N CYS A 214 9.12 -13.75 4.44
CA CYS A 214 7.90 -13.17 5.01
C CYS A 214 6.57 -13.59 4.33
N LEU A 215 6.61 -14.49 3.34
CA LEU A 215 5.43 -15.07 2.69
C LEU A 215 5.08 -16.43 3.32
N GLY A 216 4.36 -16.41 4.44
CA GLY A 216 3.82 -17.63 5.07
C GLY A 216 2.60 -18.18 4.32
N ASP A 217 2.17 -19.40 4.67
CA ASP A 217 1.11 -20.12 3.95
C ASP A 217 -0.17 -19.30 3.76
N LYS A 218 -0.63 -18.63 4.82
CA LYS A 218 -1.82 -17.76 4.74
C LYS A 218 -1.67 -16.62 3.74
N VAL A 219 -0.49 -16.01 3.68
CA VAL A 219 -0.18 -14.94 2.72
C VAL A 219 -0.15 -15.53 1.30
N LYS A 220 0.47 -16.69 1.13
CA LYS A 220 0.54 -17.39 -0.17
C LYS A 220 -0.84 -17.79 -0.69
N CYS A 221 -1.75 -18.25 0.16
CA CYS A 221 -3.13 -18.52 -0.25
C CYS A 221 -3.85 -17.26 -0.79
N VAL A 222 -3.57 -16.09 -0.22
CA VAL A 222 -4.14 -14.82 -0.71
C VAL A 222 -3.51 -14.44 -2.07
N ILE A 223 -2.20 -14.65 -2.25
CA ILE A 223 -1.52 -14.45 -3.55
C ILE A 223 -2.11 -15.38 -4.60
N GLU A 224 -2.24 -16.67 -4.29
CA GLU A 224 -2.78 -17.69 -5.18
C GLU A 224 -4.20 -17.33 -5.64
N GLY A 225 -5.09 -16.99 -4.70
CA GLY A 225 -6.45 -16.55 -5.05
C GLY A 225 -6.47 -15.30 -5.95
N ILE A 226 -5.58 -14.33 -5.73
CA ILE A 226 -5.49 -13.15 -6.60
C ILE A 226 -4.93 -13.51 -7.98
N ILE A 227 -3.99 -14.44 -8.09
CA ILE A 227 -3.46 -14.90 -9.38
C ILE A 227 -4.53 -15.66 -10.17
N GLU A 228 -5.34 -16.49 -9.49
CA GLU A 228 -6.36 -17.32 -10.12
C GLU A 228 -7.62 -16.52 -10.51
N ASP A 229 -8.12 -15.69 -9.60
CA ASP A 229 -9.42 -15.02 -9.73
C ASP A 229 -9.33 -13.51 -9.99
N GLY A 230 -8.14 -12.91 -9.91
CA GLY A 230 -7.93 -11.47 -10.01
C GLY A 230 -8.33 -10.67 -8.76
N GLU A 231 -8.93 -11.32 -7.76
CA GLU A 231 -9.32 -10.72 -6.48
C GLU A 231 -9.18 -11.71 -5.32
N SER A 232 -9.05 -11.21 -4.09
CA SER A 232 -9.06 -12.07 -2.89
C SER A 232 -10.46 -12.13 -2.27
N SER A 233 -10.99 -13.33 -2.12
CA SER A 233 -12.25 -13.58 -1.42
C SER A 233 -12.21 -13.16 0.06
N GLU A 234 -11.07 -13.35 0.75
CA GLU A 234 -10.85 -12.88 2.13
C GLU A 234 -10.94 -11.35 2.21
N VAL A 235 -10.28 -10.64 1.29
CA VAL A 235 -10.32 -9.17 1.20
C VAL A 235 -11.74 -8.69 0.92
N LYS A 236 -12.44 -9.32 -0.03
CA LYS A 236 -13.83 -8.98 -0.36
C LYS A 236 -14.76 -9.18 0.83
N ALA A 237 -14.55 -10.23 1.63
CA ALA A 237 -15.32 -10.44 2.86
C ALA A 237 -15.05 -9.33 3.88
N VAL A 238 -13.79 -8.92 4.06
CA VAL A 238 -13.40 -7.80 4.96
C VAL A 238 -14.01 -6.48 4.50
N LEU A 239 -13.94 -6.14 3.21
CA LEU A 239 -14.52 -4.91 2.68
C LEU A 239 -16.05 -4.86 2.87
N ASN A 240 -16.70 -6.01 2.95
CA ASN A 240 -18.14 -6.12 3.21
C ASN A 240 -18.50 -6.24 4.70
N ASP A 241 -17.52 -6.45 5.60
CA ASP A 241 -17.73 -6.57 7.04
C ASP A 241 -18.12 -5.22 7.65
N GLU A 242 -19.30 -5.15 8.28
CA GLU A 242 -19.82 -3.92 8.86
C GLU A 242 -18.95 -3.37 9.99
N ARG A 243 -18.25 -4.25 10.73
CA ARG A 243 -17.28 -3.82 11.74
C ARG A 243 -16.10 -3.12 11.08
N TYR A 244 -15.48 -3.73 10.08
CA TYR A 244 -14.38 -3.11 9.34
C TYR A 244 -14.77 -1.74 8.75
N LYS A 245 -15.90 -1.64 8.05
CA LYS A 245 -16.39 -0.36 7.48
C LYS A 245 -16.60 0.71 8.55
N SER A 246 -17.25 0.33 9.66
CA SER A 246 -17.53 1.27 10.76
C SER A 246 -16.25 1.75 11.42
N PHE A 247 -15.30 0.84 11.69
CA PHE A 247 -14.02 1.19 12.30
C PHE A 247 -13.24 2.12 11.39
N LYS A 248 -13.09 1.77 10.11
CA LYS A 248 -12.42 2.61 9.11
C LYS A 248 -13.03 4.01 9.02
N LEU A 249 -14.36 4.09 8.99
CA LEU A 249 -15.07 5.36 8.98
C LEU A 249 -14.84 6.15 10.27
N PHE A 250 -14.93 5.54 11.44
CA PHE A 250 -14.80 6.24 12.72
C PHE A 250 -13.37 6.72 12.96
N THR A 251 -12.37 5.89 12.68
CA THR A 251 -10.96 6.23 12.87
C THR A 251 -10.43 7.22 11.84
N SER A 252 -11.18 7.49 10.77
CA SER A 252 -10.87 8.59 9.84
C SER A 252 -11.05 9.97 10.47
N VAL A 253 -11.81 10.08 11.57
CA VAL A 253 -11.98 11.34 12.30
C VAL A 253 -10.78 11.59 13.22
N PHE A 254 -10.12 12.73 13.04
CA PHE A 254 -9.04 13.15 13.93
C PHE A 254 -9.48 13.14 15.41
N GLY A 255 -8.74 12.40 16.23
CA GLY A 255 -9.04 12.19 17.65
C GLY A 255 -9.90 10.97 18.00
N VAL A 256 -10.21 10.12 17.01
CA VAL A 256 -10.93 8.85 17.22
C VAL A 256 -9.97 7.68 17.01
N GLY A 257 -9.58 7.03 18.10
CA GLY A 257 -8.81 5.78 18.07
C GLY A 257 -9.68 4.53 18.20
N LEU A 258 -9.04 3.35 18.19
CA LEU A 258 -9.71 2.04 18.24
C LEU A 258 -10.71 1.90 19.39
N LYS A 259 -10.35 2.37 20.59
CA LYS A 259 -11.22 2.30 21.77
C LYS A 259 -12.51 3.10 21.60
N THR A 260 -12.43 4.28 21.01
CA THR A 260 -13.61 5.13 20.75
C THR A 260 -14.44 4.56 19.61
N ALA A 261 -13.80 4.10 18.53
CA ALA A 261 -14.47 3.44 17.41
C ALA A 261 -15.23 2.18 17.87
N GLU A 262 -14.60 1.36 18.72
CA GLU A 262 -15.24 0.18 19.30
C GLU A 262 -16.44 0.54 20.17
N LYS A 263 -16.29 1.56 21.05
CA LYS A 263 -17.40 2.04 21.87
C LYS A 263 -18.58 2.45 20.99
N TRP A 264 -18.37 3.29 19.98
CA TRP A 264 -19.42 3.75 19.08
C TRP A 264 -20.07 2.60 18.31
N PHE A 265 -19.26 1.65 17.82
CA PHE A 265 -19.79 0.47 17.14
C PHE A 265 -20.70 -0.37 18.05
N ARG A 266 -20.29 -0.60 19.30
CA ARG A 266 -21.08 -1.32 20.32
C ARG A 266 -22.36 -0.59 20.73
N MET A 267 -22.37 0.75 20.64
CA MET A 267 -23.56 1.58 20.83
C MET A 267 -24.54 1.52 19.64
N GLY A 268 -24.16 0.85 18.54
CA GLY A 268 -25.00 0.69 17.35
C GLY A 268 -24.77 1.74 16.27
N PHE A 269 -23.86 2.70 16.47
CA PHE A 269 -23.54 3.68 15.43
C PHE A 269 -22.87 3.02 14.23
N ARG A 270 -23.20 3.49 13.03
CA ARG A 270 -22.60 3.07 11.74
C ARG A 270 -22.20 4.25 10.86
N THR A 271 -22.59 5.48 11.19
CA THR A 271 -22.34 6.68 10.38
C THR A 271 -21.89 7.85 11.23
N LEU A 272 -21.05 8.73 10.68
CA LEU A 272 -20.58 9.94 11.38
C LEU A 272 -21.71 10.94 11.64
N SER A 273 -22.72 10.99 10.77
CA SER A 273 -23.89 11.87 10.95
C SER A 273 -24.65 11.55 12.23
N THR A 274 -24.97 10.26 12.45
CA THR A 274 -25.68 9.82 13.67
C THR A 274 -24.86 10.05 14.95
N ILE A 275 -23.54 9.88 14.87
CA ILE A 275 -22.64 10.20 15.98
C ILE A 275 -22.69 11.70 16.29
N LYS A 276 -22.55 12.56 15.26
CA LYS A 276 -22.49 14.01 15.42
C LYS A 276 -23.81 14.61 15.95
N SER A 277 -24.95 14.03 15.60
CA SER A 277 -26.27 14.47 16.07
C SER A 277 -26.69 13.90 17.42
N ASP A 278 -25.96 12.94 17.98
CA ASP A 278 -26.31 12.33 19.27
C ASP A 278 -26.02 13.28 20.43
N GLU A 279 -27.06 13.66 21.18
CA GLU A 279 -26.96 14.59 22.30
C GLU A 279 -26.35 13.97 23.57
N THR A 280 -26.28 12.64 23.66
CA THR A 280 -25.74 11.92 24.83
C THR A 280 -24.22 11.77 24.75
N LEU A 281 -23.66 11.77 23.54
CA LEU A 281 -22.24 11.64 23.31
C LEU A 281 -21.47 12.90 23.73
N LYS A 282 -20.41 12.70 24.50
CA LYS A 282 -19.44 13.74 24.84
C LYS A 282 -18.18 13.56 24.00
N PHE A 283 -17.84 14.59 23.22
CA PHE A 283 -16.64 14.62 22.40
C PHE A 283 -15.48 15.30 23.12
N THR A 284 -14.28 14.74 22.96
CA THR A 284 -13.04 15.42 23.38
C THR A 284 -12.79 16.66 22.53
N ARG A 285 -11.93 17.58 22.99
CA ARG A 285 -11.52 18.75 22.20
C ARG A 285 -10.93 18.36 20.84
N MET A 286 -10.14 17.29 20.82
CA MET A 286 -9.55 16.71 19.60
C MET A 286 -10.64 16.21 18.63
N GLN A 287 -11.61 15.45 19.13
CA GLN A 287 -12.73 14.94 18.33
C GLN A 287 -13.63 16.07 17.80
N LYS A 288 -13.88 17.11 18.60
CA LYS A 288 -14.62 18.29 18.15
C LYS A 288 -13.93 18.96 16.97
N ALA A 289 -12.60 19.12 17.03
CA ALA A 289 -11.83 19.66 15.92
C ALA A 289 -11.85 18.71 14.70
N GLY A 290 -11.73 17.40 14.93
CA GLY A 290 -11.82 16.40 13.87
C GLY A 290 -13.16 16.42 13.14
N PHE A 291 -14.29 16.57 13.84
CA PHE A 291 -15.60 16.72 13.20
C PHE A 291 -15.84 18.09 12.55
N LEU A 292 -15.22 19.15 13.09
CA LEU A 292 -15.38 20.51 12.56
C LEU A 292 -14.64 20.68 11.22
N TYR A 293 -13.47 20.04 11.08
CA TYR A 293 -12.61 20.15 9.89
C TYR A 293 -12.54 18.85 9.07
N TYR A 294 -13.46 17.91 9.30
CA TYR A 294 -13.42 16.56 8.73
C TYR A 294 -13.18 16.53 7.21
N GLU A 295 -13.95 17.31 6.45
CA GLU A 295 -13.85 17.33 4.98
C GLU A 295 -12.47 17.79 4.48
N ASP A 296 -11.87 18.78 5.15
CA ASP A 296 -10.53 19.27 4.80
C ASP A 296 -9.45 18.25 5.19
N LEU A 297 -9.61 17.57 6.33
CA LEU A 297 -8.63 16.62 6.88
C LEU A 297 -8.63 15.26 6.20
N VAL A 298 -9.79 14.81 5.69
CA VAL A 298 -9.88 13.56 4.90
C VAL A 298 -9.38 13.78 3.48
N SER A 299 -9.46 15.02 2.97
CA SER A 299 -8.83 15.42 1.72
C SER A 299 -7.31 15.42 1.87
N CYS A 300 -6.61 14.63 1.05
CA CYS A 300 -5.15 14.52 1.14
C CYS A 300 -4.47 15.88 0.97
N VAL A 301 -3.37 16.07 1.69
CA VAL A 301 -2.45 17.19 1.51
C VAL A 301 -1.57 16.88 0.30
N ASN A 302 -1.47 17.79 -0.66
CA ASN A 302 -0.56 17.65 -1.80
C ASN A 302 0.79 18.32 -1.54
N ARG A 303 1.79 18.06 -2.40
CA ARG A 303 3.13 18.62 -2.25
C ARG A 303 3.18 20.14 -2.19
N VAL A 304 2.36 20.83 -3.00
CA VAL A 304 2.34 22.31 -3.03
C VAL A 304 1.80 22.86 -1.70
N GLU A 305 0.74 22.26 -1.17
CA GLU A 305 0.20 22.59 0.15
C GLU A 305 1.24 22.32 1.25
N ALA A 306 1.97 21.21 1.19
CA ALA A 306 3.03 20.88 2.14
C ALA A 306 4.18 21.89 2.12
N GLU A 307 4.60 22.34 0.92
CA GLU A 307 5.63 23.40 0.80
C GLU A 307 5.12 24.75 1.30
N ALA A 308 3.86 25.11 1.06
CA ALA A 308 3.26 26.32 1.61
C ALA A 308 3.21 26.31 3.15
N VAL A 309 2.93 25.15 3.75
CA VAL A 309 3.06 24.93 5.20
C VAL A 309 4.52 25.02 5.64
N SER A 310 5.47 24.48 4.88
CA SER A 310 6.90 24.56 5.18
C SER A 310 7.36 26.01 5.33
N VAL A 311 6.97 26.89 4.40
CA VAL A 311 7.26 28.33 4.49
C VAL A 311 6.64 28.95 5.74
N LEU A 312 5.38 28.63 6.05
CA LEU A 312 4.71 29.09 7.28
C LEU A 312 5.44 28.69 8.56
N VAL A 313 5.95 27.44 8.63
CA VAL A 313 6.72 26.92 9.76
C VAL A 313 8.08 27.62 9.85
N GLN A 314 8.81 27.71 8.74
CA GLN A 314 10.11 28.38 8.69
C GLN A 314 10.03 29.85 9.10
N GLU A 315 9.06 30.61 8.56
CA GLU A 315 8.83 32.02 8.93
C GLU A 315 8.57 32.18 10.43
N ALA A 316 7.75 31.30 11.01
CA ALA A 316 7.38 31.39 12.42
C ALA A 316 8.52 30.97 13.35
N VAL A 317 9.26 29.91 13.01
CA VAL A 317 10.40 29.43 13.79
C VAL A 317 11.54 30.43 13.74
N ALA A 318 11.93 30.91 12.55
CA ALA A 318 13.04 31.85 12.38
C ALA A 318 12.79 33.21 13.05
N HIS A 319 11.52 33.56 13.33
CA HIS A 319 11.18 34.77 14.09
C HIS A 319 11.70 34.72 15.54
N PHE A 320 11.72 33.54 16.14
CA PHE A 320 12.16 33.35 17.54
C PHE A 320 13.57 32.77 17.62
N LEU A 321 13.94 31.90 16.68
CA LEU A 321 15.20 31.18 16.67
C LEU A 321 15.80 31.16 15.25
N PRO A 322 16.53 32.23 14.86
CA PRO A 322 16.99 32.41 13.47
C PRO A 322 17.99 31.36 12.96
N ASP A 323 18.70 30.68 13.87
CA ASP A 323 19.66 29.62 13.56
C ASP A 323 19.04 28.22 13.53
N ALA A 324 17.73 28.12 13.78
CA ALA A 324 17.03 26.85 13.79
C ALA A 324 16.97 26.21 12.39
N LEU A 325 17.17 24.91 12.37
CA LEU A 325 17.00 24.05 11.20
C LEU A 325 15.61 23.43 11.24
N VAL A 326 14.81 23.71 10.22
CA VAL A 326 13.46 23.13 10.03
C VAL A 326 13.52 22.18 8.84
N THR A 327 13.28 20.89 9.10
CA THR A 327 13.30 19.85 8.07
C THR A 327 11.93 19.21 7.94
N MET A 328 11.35 19.23 6.73
CA MET A 328 10.16 18.43 6.42
C MET A 328 10.52 16.94 6.45
N THR A 329 9.77 16.14 7.20
CA THR A 329 10.01 14.71 7.42
C THR A 329 8.87 13.87 6.85
N GLY A 330 8.58 12.71 7.43
CA GLY A 330 7.41 11.89 7.10
C GLY A 330 7.34 11.43 5.65
N GLY A 331 6.11 11.27 5.16
CA GLY A 331 5.83 10.77 3.81
C GLY A 331 6.40 11.65 2.69
N PHE A 332 6.37 12.98 2.88
CA PHE A 332 6.85 13.93 1.89
C PHE A 332 8.38 13.88 1.73
N ARG A 333 9.15 13.69 2.82
CA ARG A 333 10.62 13.48 2.70
C ARG A 333 10.95 12.21 1.92
N ARG A 334 10.13 11.17 2.03
CA ARG A 334 10.24 9.92 1.26
C ARG A 334 9.72 10.01 -0.18
N GLY A 335 9.38 11.22 -0.65
CA GLY A 335 8.98 11.48 -2.03
C GLY A 335 7.49 11.32 -2.34
N LYS A 336 6.63 11.09 -1.33
CA LYS A 336 5.19 11.04 -1.58
C LYS A 336 4.68 12.40 -2.08
N MET A 337 3.84 12.36 -3.10
CA MET A 337 3.18 13.56 -3.65
C MET A 337 1.94 13.98 -2.87
N ILE A 338 1.39 13.04 -2.09
CA ILE A 338 0.22 13.23 -1.23
C ILE A 338 0.45 12.61 0.15
N GLY A 339 -0.12 13.21 1.19
CA GLY A 339 -0.05 12.78 2.59
C GLY A 339 -1.32 13.13 3.36
N HIS A 340 -1.46 12.62 4.60
CA HIS A 340 -2.56 12.98 5.49
C HIS A 340 -2.25 14.23 6.33
N ASP A 341 -0.98 14.50 6.56
CA ASP A 341 -0.41 15.54 7.41
C ASP A 341 0.98 15.94 6.89
N VAL A 342 1.54 17.00 7.47
CA VAL A 342 2.90 17.47 7.19
C VAL A 342 3.71 17.48 8.49
N ASP A 343 4.77 16.69 8.51
CA ASP A 343 5.62 16.50 9.70
C ASP A 343 6.90 17.35 9.59
N PHE A 344 7.27 18.05 10.67
CA PHE A 344 8.51 18.84 10.73
C PHE A 344 9.34 18.48 11.95
N LEU A 345 10.64 18.30 11.69
CA LEU A 345 11.66 18.26 12.72
C LEU A 345 12.34 19.62 12.83
N ILE A 346 12.44 20.14 14.04
CA ILE A 346 13.06 21.41 14.38
C ILE A 346 14.20 21.13 15.35
N THR A 347 15.33 21.80 15.14
CA THR A 347 16.49 21.76 16.04
C THR A 347 17.33 23.02 15.86
N SER A 348 18.14 23.41 16.85
CA SER A 348 19.05 24.56 16.71
C SER A 348 20.40 24.24 17.33
N PRO A 349 21.53 24.52 16.65
CA PRO A 349 22.87 24.28 17.18
C PRO A 349 23.25 25.20 18.35
N GLY A 350 22.67 26.40 18.42
CA GLY A 350 23.05 27.44 19.39
C GLY A 350 22.05 27.65 20.53
N ALA A 351 20.87 27.02 20.48
CA ALA A 351 19.81 27.25 21.45
C ALA A 351 20.14 26.70 22.85
N ALA A 352 19.84 27.48 23.88
CA ALA A 352 19.79 26.98 25.24
C ALA A 352 18.58 26.06 25.45
N GLU A 353 18.64 25.15 26.42
CA GLU A 353 17.54 24.20 26.72
C GLU A 353 16.21 24.93 26.99
N GLU A 354 16.23 26.09 27.63
CA GLU A 354 15.03 26.91 27.87
C GLU A 354 14.42 27.47 26.58
N GLU A 355 15.24 27.85 25.61
CA GLU A 355 14.78 28.35 24.31
C GLU A 355 14.15 27.21 23.50
N GLU A 356 14.76 26.02 23.52
CA GLU A 356 14.19 24.83 22.88
C GLU A 356 12.80 24.48 23.46
N GLN A 357 12.65 24.53 24.78
CA GLN A 357 11.39 24.24 25.46
C GLN A 357 10.29 25.30 25.20
N GLN A 358 10.66 26.56 24.99
CA GLN A 358 9.69 27.63 24.77
C GLN A 358 9.28 27.79 23.30
N LEU A 359 10.11 27.34 22.36
CA LEU A 359 9.94 27.61 20.93
C LEU A 359 8.56 27.19 20.41
N LEU A 360 8.11 25.95 20.68
CA LEU A 360 6.83 25.47 20.17
C LEU A 360 5.64 26.26 20.76
N HIS A 361 5.75 26.71 22.01
CA HIS A 361 4.74 27.59 22.63
C HIS A 361 4.71 28.97 21.99
N GLN A 362 5.89 29.57 21.73
CA GLN A 362 6.01 30.88 21.08
C GLN A 362 5.46 30.84 19.64
N VAL A 363 5.84 29.83 18.85
CA VAL A 363 5.37 29.62 17.47
C VAL A 363 3.85 29.42 17.43
N THR A 364 3.30 28.57 18.30
CA THR A 364 1.84 28.34 18.34
C THR A 364 1.08 29.58 18.82
N ASN A 365 1.61 30.35 19.77
CA ASN A 365 1.03 31.63 20.19
C ASN A 365 1.04 32.66 19.06
N LEU A 366 2.11 32.74 18.26
CA LEU A 366 2.18 33.61 17.09
C LEU A 366 1.09 33.26 16.07
N TRP A 367 0.89 31.98 15.77
CA TRP A 367 -0.19 31.55 14.87
C TRP A 367 -1.58 31.76 15.43
N LYS A 368 -1.74 31.66 16.76
CA LYS A 368 -3.00 32.01 17.42
C LYS A 368 -3.32 33.49 17.24
N GLN A 369 -2.33 34.38 17.42
CA GLN A 369 -2.49 35.82 17.20
C GLN A 369 -2.78 36.17 15.73
N LYS A 370 -2.21 35.41 14.79
CA LYS A 370 -2.46 35.54 13.34
C LYS A 370 -3.73 34.82 12.85
N GLU A 371 -4.52 34.24 13.75
CA GLU A 371 -5.72 33.44 13.42
C GLU A 371 -5.47 32.26 12.46
N LEU A 372 -4.26 31.70 12.50
CA LEU A 372 -3.86 30.54 11.70
C LEU A 372 -3.98 29.22 12.47
N LEU A 373 -4.05 29.25 13.80
CA LEU A 373 -4.11 28.07 14.65
C LEU A 373 -5.58 27.65 14.91
N LEU A 374 -5.99 26.49 14.39
CA LEU A 374 -7.35 25.95 14.56
C LEU A 374 -7.43 24.91 15.69
N TYR A 375 -6.37 24.13 15.87
CA TYR A 375 -6.23 23.16 16.95
C TYR A 375 -4.76 23.03 17.34
N CYS A 376 -4.50 22.70 18.62
CA CYS A 376 -3.16 22.52 19.16
C CYS A 376 -3.19 21.60 20.37
N ASP A 377 -2.46 20.49 20.30
CA ASP A 377 -2.15 19.65 21.46
C ASP A 377 -0.65 19.70 21.71
N HIS A 378 -0.25 20.14 22.91
CA HIS A 378 1.16 20.24 23.29
C HIS A 378 1.53 19.05 24.15
N ILE A 379 2.64 18.41 23.81
CA ILE A 379 3.25 17.33 24.60
C ILE A 379 4.65 17.78 24.96
N GLU A 380 4.85 18.02 26.25
CA GLU A 380 6.15 18.41 26.77
C GLU A 380 7.18 17.29 26.65
N SER A 381 8.45 17.69 26.52
CA SER A 381 9.56 16.75 26.47
C SER A 381 9.61 15.91 27.75
N THR A 382 9.75 14.59 27.56
CA THR A 382 10.09 13.63 28.61
C THR A 382 11.45 12.98 28.33
N PHE A 383 12.24 13.60 27.45
CA PHE A 383 13.53 13.12 27.03
C PHE A 383 14.53 13.15 28.19
N GLU A 384 15.27 12.06 28.34
CA GLU A 384 16.31 11.90 29.36
C GLU A 384 17.63 11.59 28.67
N LYS A 385 18.61 12.51 28.77
CA LYS A 385 19.87 12.47 27.98
C LYS A 385 20.67 11.16 28.11
N PHE A 386 20.63 10.53 29.28
CA PHE A 386 21.41 9.32 29.60
C PHE A 386 20.58 8.05 29.69
N LYS A 387 19.28 8.11 29.37
CA LYS A 387 18.41 6.94 29.38
C LYS A 387 18.75 6.03 28.20
N LEU A 388 18.77 4.72 28.46
CA LEU A 388 18.97 3.74 27.40
C LEU A 388 17.79 3.78 26.41
N PRO A 389 18.06 3.57 25.10
CA PRO A 389 17.00 3.54 24.09
C PRO A 389 15.92 2.51 24.41
N SER A 390 14.71 2.73 23.93
CA SER A 390 13.62 1.77 24.15
C SER A 390 13.91 0.40 23.54
N ARG A 391 13.48 -0.67 24.23
CA ARG A 391 13.46 -2.04 23.65
C ARG A 391 12.23 -2.30 22.79
N LYS A 392 11.20 -1.45 22.88
CA LYS A 392 9.96 -1.60 22.12
C LYS A 392 10.17 -1.04 20.72
N VAL A 393 9.92 -1.87 19.70
CA VAL A 393 10.08 -1.46 18.29
C VAL A 393 9.09 -0.38 17.87
N ASP A 394 7.92 -0.31 18.53
CA ASP A 394 6.87 0.68 18.27
C ASP A 394 6.84 1.79 19.34
N ALA A 395 7.96 2.06 20.02
CA ALA A 395 8.03 3.13 21.03
C ALA A 395 7.86 4.51 20.40
N LEU A 396 6.99 5.32 21.01
CA LEU A 396 6.89 6.76 20.75
C LEU A 396 8.17 7.46 21.20
N ASP A 397 8.49 8.60 20.57
CA ASP A 397 9.58 9.45 21.02
C ASP A 397 9.14 10.33 22.21
N HIS A 398 10.15 10.80 22.94
CA HIS A 398 10.07 11.57 24.17
C HIS A 398 10.42 13.05 23.97
N PHE A 399 10.65 13.50 22.73
CA PHE A 399 10.90 14.90 22.44
C PHE A 399 9.64 15.75 22.62
N GLN A 400 9.84 17.06 22.78
CA GLN A 400 8.72 18.00 22.77
C GLN A 400 8.07 17.97 21.39
N LYS A 401 6.75 17.90 21.37
CA LYS A 401 5.99 17.84 20.12
C LYS A 401 4.65 18.53 20.24
N CYS A 402 4.12 19.03 19.13
CA CYS A 402 2.76 19.51 19.08
C CYS A 402 2.01 19.02 17.85
N PHE A 403 0.76 18.60 18.08
CA PHE A 403 -0.17 18.15 17.04
C PHE A 403 -1.14 19.27 16.72
N LEU A 404 -1.11 19.75 15.49
CA LEU A 404 -1.77 20.99 15.09
C LEU A 404 -2.81 20.73 14.00
N ILE A 405 -3.78 21.65 13.95
CA ILE A 405 -4.52 21.92 12.71
C ILE A 405 -4.29 23.39 12.40
N LEU A 406 -3.67 23.66 11.24
CA LEU A 406 -3.43 25.01 10.75
C LEU A 406 -4.43 25.38 9.66
N LYS A 407 -4.78 26.66 9.60
CA LYS A 407 -5.52 27.28 8.52
C LYS A 407 -4.52 27.70 7.43
N LEU A 408 -4.58 27.06 6.27
CA LEU A 408 -3.76 27.39 5.10
C LEU A 408 -4.58 28.21 4.08
N PRO A 409 -4.32 29.53 3.93
CA PRO A 409 -4.99 30.33 2.90
C PRO A 409 -4.58 29.90 1.49
N HIS A 410 -5.53 29.79 0.56
CA HIS A 410 -5.22 29.35 -0.82
C HIS A 410 -4.24 30.27 -1.55
N GLN A 411 -4.22 31.56 -1.21
CA GLN A 411 -3.28 32.55 -1.75
C GLN A 411 -1.80 32.20 -1.50
N ARG A 412 -1.51 31.38 -0.50
CA ARG A 412 -0.14 30.90 -0.22
C ARG A 412 0.24 29.66 -1.04
N VAL A 413 -0.73 29.02 -1.70
CA VAL A 413 -0.55 27.80 -2.50
C VAL A 413 -0.48 28.13 -3.98
N ASP A 414 -1.30 29.09 -4.43
CA ASP A 414 -1.41 29.51 -5.84
C ASP A 414 -0.93 30.95 -6.03
N THR A 415 0.27 31.15 -6.58
CA THR A 415 0.71 32.47 -7.08
C THR A 415 0.21 32.76 -8.51
N ASP A 416 -0.23 31.74 -9.26
CA ASP A 416 -0.50 31.85 -10.72
C ASP A 416 -1.90 31.44 -11.18
N ARG A 417 -2.78 30.95 -10.29
CA ARG A 417 -4.18 30.68 -10.66
C ARG A 417 -5.15 31.55 -9.87
N SER A 418 -5.58 32.61 -10.53
CA SER A 418 -6.86 33.29 -10.25
C SER A 418 -8.04 32.39 -10.62
N SER A 419 -8.13 31.20 -10.03
CA SER A 419 -9.35 30.40 -10.10
C SER A 419 -10.34 30.93 -9.07
N GLN A 420 -11.54 31.28 -9.55
CA GLN A 420 -12.71 31.51 -8.72
C GLN A 420 -12.95 30.28 -7.84
N HIS A 421 -12.40 30.28 -6.62
CA HIS A 421 -12.72 29.25 -5.64
C HIS A 421 -14.13 29.55 -5.12
N GLU A 422 -15.14 28.84 -5.65
CA GLU A 422 -16.45 28.76 -5.01
C GLU A 422 -16.29 28.04 -3.67
N GLY A 423 -16.22 28.79 -2.58
CA GLY A 423 -16.17 28.25 -1.23
C GLY A 423 -15.23 28.99 -0.26
N LYS A 424 -14.87 28.27 0.80
CA LYS A 424 -13.99 28.70 1.88
C LYS A 424 -12.57 28.94 1.33
N GLY A 425 -12.04 30.16 1.42
CA GLY A 425 -10.73 30.57 0.85
C GLY A 425 -9.48 30.01 1.56
N TRP A 426 -9.63 28.92 2.30
CA TRP A 426 -8.56 28.28 3.07
C TRP A 426 -8.90 26.80 3.36
N LYS A 427 -7.87 25.98 3.55
CA LYS A 427 -7.98 24.55 3.92
C LYS A 427 -7.39 24.30 5.31
N ALA A 428 -8.04 23.45 6.11
CA ALA A 428 -7.47 22.97 7.36
C ALA A 428 -6.43 21.87 7.09
N ILE A 429 -5.21 22.03 7.60
CA ILE A 429 -4.11 21.09 7.38
C ILE A 429 -3.60 20.56 8.72
N ARG A 430 -3.47 19.23 8.85
CA ARG A 430 -2.78 18.61 9.99
C ARG A 430 -1.28 18.84 9.87
N VAL A 431 -0.66 19.31 10.95
CA VAL A 431 0.77 19.56 11.01
C VAL A 431 1.30 19.07 12.34
N ASP A 432 2.36 18.28 12.29
CA ASP A 432 3.02 17.75 13.48
C ASP A 432 4.43 18.36 13.56
N LEU A 433 4.72 19.06 14.67
CA LEU A 433 6.04 19.66 14.91
C LEU A 433 6.75 18.95 16.04
N VAL A 434 8.06 18.77 15.90
CA VAL A 434 8.90 18.09 16.88
C VAL A 434 10.16 18.91 17.10
N MET A 435 10.44 19.27 18.35
CA MET A 435 11.68 19.95 18.73
C MET A 435 12.62 18.96 19.39
N CYS A 436 13.84 18.81 18.85
CA CYS A 436 14.86 17.92 19.40
C CYS A 436 16.18 18.66 19.66
N PRO A 437 16.95 18.23 20.68
CA PRO A 437 18.30 18.73 20.89
C PRO A 437 19.19 18.47 19.68
N TYR A 438 20.07 19.41 19.34
CA TYR A 438 20.91 19.35 18.14
C TYR A 438 21.75 18.07 18.01
N GLU A 439 22.23 17.57 19.14
CA GLU A 439 23.03 16.35 19.25
C GLU A 439 22.25 15.08 18.89
N ARG A 440 20.92 15.16 18.89
CA ARG A 440 20.01 14.01 18.63
C ARG A 440 19.33 14.09 17.26
N ARG A 441 19.61 15.14 16.48
CA ARG A 441 18.94 15.42 15.21
C ARG A 441 18.96 14.27 14.20
N ALA A 442 20.07 13.52 14.12
CA ALA A 442 20.20 12.42 13.17
C ALA A 442 19.24 11.26 13.51
N PHE A 443 19.13 10.90 14.79
CA PHE A 443 18.22 9.85 15.27
C PHE A 443 16.76 10.29 15.15
N ALA A 444 16.48 11.55 15.48
CA ALA A 444 15.15 12.13 15.35
C ALA A 444 14.71 12.15 13.87
N LEU A 445 15.58 12.62 12.97
CA LEU A 445 15.32 12.67 11.54
C LEU A 445 15.06 11.29 10.97
N LEU A 446 15.87 10.29 11.33
CA LEU A 446 15.68 8.90 10.92
C LEU A 446 14.31 8.38 11.35
N GLY A 447 13.99 8.52 12.64
CA GLY A 447 12.72 8.07 13.21
C GLY A 447 11.49 8.73 12.59
N TRP A 448 11.54 10.04 12.40
CA TRP A 448 10.42 10.83 11.84
C TRP A 448 10.36 10.77 10.31
N THR A 449 11.41 10.30 9.63
CA THR A 449 11.37 10.02 8.19
C THR A 449 10.55 8.79 7.87
N GLY A 450 10.60 7.73 8.70
CA GLY A 450 9.87 6.48 8.46
C GLY A 450 10.36 5.70 7.22
N SER A 451 9.57 4.81 6.63
CA SER A 451 8.18 4.43 6.98
C SER A 451 8.05 3.72 8.33
N ARG A 452 6.81 3.55 8.84
CA ARG A 452 6.54 2.76 10.06
C ARG A 452 7.16 1.38 9.98
N GLN A 453 7.05 0.69 8.84
CA GLN A 453 7.61 -0.65 8.68
C GLN A 453 9.14 -0.64 8.56
N PHE A 454 9.71 0.38 7.91
CA PHE A 454 11.16 0.59 7.84
C PHE A 454 11.77 0.74 9.24
N GLU A 455 11.22 1.64 10.06
CA GLU A 455 11.68 1.90 11.43
C GLU A 455 11.59 0.67 12.32
N ARG A 456 10.48 -0.07 12.25
CA ARG A 456 10.31 -1.32 13.01
C ARG A 456 11.38 -2.33 12.68
N ASP A 457 11.66 -2.53 11.39
CA ASP A 457 12.69 -3.48 10.96
C ASP A 457 14.10 -2.98 11.23
N LEU A 458 14.36 -1.67 11.19
CA LEU A 458 15.64 -1.09 11.56
C LEU A 458 15.97 -1.33 13.05
N ARG A 459 15.02 -1.05 13.95
CA ARG A 459 15.18 -1.31 15.39
C ARG A 459 15.26 -2.80 15.72
N ARG A 460 14.47 -3.62 15.00
CA ARG A 460 14.54 -5.09 15.09
C ARG A 460 15.92 -5.58 14.66
N TYR A 461 16.43 -5.13 13.52
CA TYR A 461 17.76 -5.48 13.02
C TYR A 461 18.86 -5.08 14.01
N ALA A 462 18.83 -3.83 14.51
CA ALA A 462 19.78 -3.34 15.51
C ALA A 462 19.81 -4.26 16.74
N THR A 463 18.62 -4.66 17.22
CA THR A 463 18.47 -5.52 18.40
C THR A 463 18.99 -6.94 18.18
N HIS A 464 18.56 -7.58 17.09
CA HIS A 464 18.78 -9.01 16.83
C HIS A 464 20.12 -9.30 16.15
N GLU A 465 20.51 -8.50 15.16
CA GLU A 465 21.70 -8.76 14.33
C GLU A 465 22.94 -8.03 14.86
N ARG A 466 22.77 -6.85 15.49
CA ARG A 466 23.89 -6.01 15.93
C ARG A 466 24.11 -5.95 17.43
N LYS A 467 23.21 -6.53 18.23
CA LYS A 467 23.20 -6.38 19.70
C LYS A 467 23.27 -4.90 20.11
N MET A 468 22.61 -4.03 19.36
CA MET A 468 22.45 -2.61 19.66
C MET A 468 21.01 -2.32 20.08
N MET A 469 20.75 -1.12 20.58
CA MET A 469 19.42 -0.60 20.90
C MET A 469 19.27 0.75 20.22
N LEU A 470 18.29 0.88 19.34
CA LEU A 470 18.01 2.08 18.56
C LEU A 470 16.60 2.57 18.85
N ASP A 471 16.45 3.87 19.08
CA ASP A 471 15.17 4.59 19.04
C ASP A 471 15.35 5.99 18.42
N ASN A 472 14.33 6.84 18.49
CA ASN A 472 14.37 8.20 17.93
C ASN A 472 15.40 9.12 18.61
N HIS A 473 16.00 8.73 19.73
CA HIS A 473 16.85 9.61 20.54
C HIS A 473 18.32 9.22 20.45
N ALA A 474 18.63 7.93 20.42
CA ALA A 474 20.01 7.47 20.44
C ALA A 474 20.20 6.03 19.94
N LEU A 475 21.46 5.68 19.70
CA LEU A 475 21.94 4.33 19.47
C LEU A 475 22.86 3.89 20.62
N TYR A 476 22.62 2.72 21.20
CA TYR A 476 23.43 2.16 22.27
C TYR A 476 23.98 0.77 21.89
N ASP A 477 25.29 0.60 21.97
CA ASP A 477 25.97 -0.69 21.74
C ASP A 477 26.06 -1.47 23.06
N LYS A 478 25.35 -2.61 23.15
CA LYS A 478 25.34 -3.44 24.38
C LYS A 478 26.67 -4.17 24.61
N THR A 479 27.46 -4.37 23.57
CA THR A 479 28.75 -5.07 23.64
C THR A 479 29.82 -4.11 24.15
N LYS A 480 29.90 -2.91 23.56
CA LYS A 480 30.84 -1.85 23.99
C LYS A 480 30.36 -1.09 25.22
N ARG A 481 29.07 -1.20 25.56
CA ARG A 481 28.38 -0.51 26.67
C ARG A 481 28.45 1.02 26.59
N MET A 482 28.33 1.56 25.38
CA MET A 482 28.40 3.00 25.14
C MET A 482 27.32 3.47 24.17
N PHE A 483 26.96 4.74 24.29
CA PHE A 483 26.19 5.43 23.25
C PHE A 483 27.09 5.70 22.04
N LEU A 484 26.53 5.52 20.86
CA LEU A 484 27.18 5.85 19.59
C LEU A 484 26.58 7.17 19.10
N GLU A 485 27.45 8.15 18.88
CA GLU A 485 27.08 9.46 18.33
C GLU A 485 26.94 9.39 16.82
N ALA A 486 26.08 10.25 16.26
CA ALA A 486 25.89 10.39 14.83
C ALA A 486 25.44 11.81 14.48
N GLU A 487 26.11 12.43 13.51
CA GLU A 487 25.75 13.74 12.97
C GLU A 487 24.82 13.67 11.75
N SER A 488 24.72 12.48 11.15
CA SER A 488 24.00 12.19 9.91
C SER A 488 23.29 10.83 9.98
N GLU A 489 22.29 10.60 9.11
CA GLU A 489 21.62 9.30 9.04
C GLU A 489 22.62 8.23 8.54
N GLU A 490 23.49 8.59 7.60
CA GLU A 490 24.55 7.77 7.02
C GLU A 490 25.47 7.16 8.08
N GLU A 491 25.85 7.93 9.09
CA GLU A 491 26.64 7.43 10.24
C GLU A 491 25.88 6.40 11.08
N ILE A 492 24.56 6.57 11.27
CA ILE A 492 23.73 5.59 11.97
C ILE A 492 23.73 4.27 11.20
N PHE A 493 23.57 4.32 9.87
CA PHE A 493 23.66 3.12 9.03
C PHE A 493 25.05 2.48 9.09
N ALA A 494 26.12 3.28 9.08
CA ALA A 494 27.49 2.80 9.21
C ALA A 494 27.73 2.09 10.55
N HIS A 495 27.24 2.65 11.68
CA HIS A 495 27.30 2.00 13.00
C HIS A 495 26.55 0.66 13.01
N LEU A 496 25.42 0.59 12.32
CA LEU A 496 24.63 -0.64 12.15
C LEU A 496 25.22 -1.59 11.10
N GLY A 497 26.32 -1.23 10.43
CA GLY A 497 26.92 -1.99 9.33
C GLY A 497 25.93 -2.29 8.20
N LEU A 498 25.07 -1.33 7.88
CA LEU A 498 24.11 -1.38 6.79
C LEU A 498 24.58 -0.47 5.65
N ASP A 499 24.28 -0.88 4.41
CA ASP A 499 24.35 0.04 3.28
C ASP A 499 23.32 1.17 3.50
N TYR A 500 23.70 2.41 3.23
CA TYR A 500 22.78 3.54 3.36
C TYR A 500 21.60 3.41 2.39
N ILE A 501 20.40 3.64 2.91
CA ILE A 501 19.14 3.62 2.15
C ILE A 501 18.59 5.04 2.13
N GLU A 502 18.45 5.60 0.93
CA GLU A 502 17.96 6.97 0.74
C GLU A 502 16.53 7.10 1.25
N PRO A 503 16.09 8.27 1.76
CA PRO A 503 14.72 8.47 2.24
C PRO A 503 13.63 8.02 1.25
N GLN A 504 13.84 8.25 -0.05
CA GLN A 504 12.91 7.86 -1.13
C GLN A 504 12.84 6.33 -1.35
N GLU A 505 13.80 5.59 -0.80
CA GLU A 505 13.86 4.13 -0.84
C GLU A 505 13.40 3.48 0.49
N ARG A 506 12.89 4.28 1.45
CA ARG A 506 12.36 3.79 2.74
C ARG A 506 10.83 3.64 2.72
N ASN A 507 10.21 3.47 1.55
CA ASN A 507 8.75 3.33 1.40
C ASN A 507 8.26 1.89 1.64
N ALA A 508 8.84 1.26 2.67
CA ALA A 508 8.59 -0.12 3.09
C ALA A 508 7.19 -0.35 3.63
#